data_AF-A0A2H9NVS5-F1
#
_entry.id   AF-A0A2H9NVS5-F1
#
_cell.length_a   1.000
_cell.length_b   1.000
_cell.length_c   1.000
_cell.angle_alpha   90.00
_cell.angle_beta   90.00
_cell.angle_gamma   90.00
#
_symmetry.space_group_name_H-M   'P 1'
#
loop_
_entity.id
_entity.type
_entity.pdbx_description
1 polymer ?
#
loop_
_entity_poly.entity_id
_entity_poly.type
_entity_poly.pdbx_seq_one_letter_code
_entity_poly.pdbx_strand_id
1 'polypeptide(L)'
;MPPLLFNPSRRYLAMKCALLASGGKDCWLAAWYAISSGLDAKAILTFVPARPDSFMFHGINSKLVEKQAKSAQIRHIGITTSGEKEREQQELEEAFRKLKNLGFEAVITG
;
A
#
# COMPACT_ATOMS: atom_id res chain seq x y z
N MET A 1 12.40 16.16 12.47
CA MET A 1 11.57 17.18 11.78
C MET A 1 11.51 16.80 10.32
N PRO A 2 10.33 16.54 9.73
CA PRO A 2 10.21 16.46 8.28
C PRO A 2 10.51 17.84 7.66
N PRO A 3 10.94 17.93 6.39
CA PRO A 3 11.27 19.20 5.77
C PRO A 3 10.05 20.13 5.73
N LEU A 4 10.24 21.36 6.17
CA LEU A 4 9.27 22.46 6.29
C LEU A 4 8.72 23.00 4.93
N LEU A 5 8.68 22.20 3.87
CA LEU A 5 8.42 22.68 2.50
C LEU A 5 7.12 22.17 1.85
N PHE A 6 6.26 21.46 2.57
CA PHE A 6 4.96 21.06 2.03
C PHE A 6 3.83 21.74 2.80
N ASN A 7 3.13 22.67 2.14
CA ASN A 7 1.87 23.24 2.63
C ASN A 7 0.73 22.54 1.88
N PRO A 8 0.30 21.34 2.33
CA PRO A 8 -0.76 20.61 1.67
C PRO A 8 -2.05 21.41 1.75
N SER A 9 -2.71 21.59 0.59
CA SER A 9 -4.08 22.14 0.59
C SER A 9 -4.98 21.29 1.50
N ARG A 10 -5.99 21.91 2.12
CA ARG A 10 -6.91 21.25 3.08
C ARG A 10 -7.56 19.96 2.54
N ARG A 11 -7.63 19.82 1.21
CA ARG A 11 -8.11 18.64 0.50
C ARG A 11 -7.13 17.45 0.60
N TYR A 12 -5.82 17.69 0.56
CA TYR A 12 -4.79 16.64 0.73
C TYR A 12 -4.79 16.05 2.15
N LEU A 13 -5.08 16.87 3.17
CA LEU A 13 -5.14 16.42 4.56
C LEU A 13 -6.32 15.48 4.86
N ALA A 14 -7.33 15.45 3.99
CA ALA A 14 -8.54 14.65 4.16
C ALA A 14 -8.59 13.42 3.23
N MET A 15 -7.64 13.29 2.29
CA MET A 15 -7.65 12.19 1.32
C MET A 15 -7.25 10.88 2.00
N LYS A 16 -8.18 9.93 1.99
CA LYS A 16 -7.94 8.59 2.53
C LYS A 16 -7.08 7.77 1.57
N CYS A 17 -5.86 7.45 2.00
CA CYS A 17 -4.85 6.80 1.15
C CYS A 17 -4.51 5.39 1.62
N ALA A 18 -4.21 4.51 0.65
CA ALA A 18 -3.64 3.19 0.91
C ALA A 18 -2.19 3.13 0.42
N LEU A 19 -1.29 2.59 1.23
CA LEU A 19 0.09 2.32 0.82
C LEU A 19 0.17 0.98 0.11
N LEU A 20 0.69 0.93 -1.11
CA LEU A 20 1.08 -0.32 -1.75
C LEU A 20 2.48 -0.71 -1.27
N ALA A 21 2.60 -1.85 -0.58
CA ALA A 21 3.85 -2.26 0.06
C ALA A 21 4.20 -3.72 -0.19
N SER A 22 5.46 -3.95 -0.56
CA SER A 22 6.13 -5.26 -0.61
C SER A 22 6.98 -5.55 0.63
N GLY A 23 7.13 -4.57 1.55
CA GLY A 23 7.89 -4.69 2.79
C GLY A 23 9.31 -4.16 2.76
N GLY A 24 9.77 -3.65 1.61
CA GLY A 24 11.08 -3.02 1.44
C GLY A 24 11.17 -1.61 2.04
N LYS A 25 12.39 -1.08 2.15
CA LYS A 25 12.64 0.25 2.74
C LYS A 25 11.93 1.38 1.97
N ASP A 26 11.77 1.25 0.66
CA ASP A 26 11.27 2.32 -0.21
C ASP A 26 9.77 2.55 0.02
N CYS A 27 8.97 1.49 0.20
CA CYS A 27 7.55 1.65 0.55
C CYS A 27 7.36 2.25 1.95
N TRP A 28 8.23 1.93 2.91
CA TRP A 28 8.17 2.54 4.24
C TRP A 28 8.62 4.00 4.25
N LEU A 29 9.59 4.36 3.41
CA LEU A 29 9.97 5.75 3.19
C LEU A 29 8.84 6.55 2.55
N ALA A 30 8.17 6.00 1.52
CA ALA A 30 7.00 6.61 0.91
C ALA A 30 5.84 6.78 1.92
N ALA A 31 5.62 5.78 2.76
CA ALA A 31 4.63 5.85 3.86
C ALA A 31 4.96 6.96 4.84
N TRP A 32 6.23 7.02 5.29
CA TRP A 32 6.71 8.05 6.21
C TRP A 32 6.55 9.45 5.60
N TYR A 33 6.90 9.62 4.33
CA TYR A 33 6.77 10.90 3.63
C TYR A 33 5.31 11.31 3.50
N ALA A 34 4.43 10.38 3.14
CA ALA A 34 3.00 10.65 3.00
C ALA A 34 2.36 11.07 4.33
N ILE A 35 2.59 10.30 5.39
CA ILE A 35 2.09 10.61 6.74
C ILE A 35 2.67 11.95 7.23
N SER A 36 3.97 12.18 7.05
CA SER A 36 4.63 13.43 7.46
C SER A 36 4.15 14.65 6.66
N SER A 37 3.64 14.43 5.45
CA SER A 37 3.01 15.45 4.61
C SER A 37 1.53 15.65 4.93
N GLY A 38 0.99 14.95 5.93
CA GLY A 38 -0.38 15.07 6.41
C GLY A 38 -1.43 14.27 5.61
N LEU A 39 -1.02 13.35 4.73
CA LEU A 39 -1.95 12.44 4.06
C LEU A 39 -2.57 11.46 5.06
N ASP A 40 -3.85 11.13 4.89
CA ASP A 40 -4.55 10.18 5.75
C ASP A 40 -4.30 8.73 5.32
N ALA A 41 -3.09 8.22 5.56
CA ALA A 41 -2.69 6.86 5.24
C ALA A 41 -3.35 5.83 6.18
N LYS A 42 -4.49 5.27 5.77
CA LYS A 42 -5.33 4.39 6.61
C LYS A 42 -5.09 2.90 6.46
N ALA A 43 -4.44 2.47 5.38
CA ALA A 43 -4.19 1.05 5.16
C ALA A 43 -2.90 0.79 4.39
N ILE A 44 -2.38 -0.42 4.56
CA ILE A 44 -1.28 -0.99 3.79
C ILE A 44 -1.86 -2.16 2.98
N LEU A 45 -1.79 -2.03 1.66
CA LEU A 45 -2.14 -3.05 0.68
C LEU A 45 -0.89 -3.85 0.29
N THR A 46 -0.97 -5.18 0.39
CA THR A 46 0.10 -6.07 -0.03
C THR A 46 -0.47 -7.19 -0.89
N PHE A 47 0.15 -7.42 -2.04
CA PHE A 47 -0.12 -8.59 -2.85
C PHE A 47 0.80 -9.74 -2.42
N VAL A 48 0.19 -10.88 -2.13
CA VAL A 48 0.85 -12.09 -1.63
C VAL A 48 0.69 -13.15 -2.71
N PRO A 49 1.70 -13.41 -3.54
CA PRO A 49 1.57 -14.42 -4.57
C PRO A 49 1.45 -15.82 -3.95
N ALA A 50 0.50 -16.61 -4.46
CA ALA A 50 0.29 -18.00 -4.04
C ALA A 50 1.45 -18.91 -4.48
N ARG A 51 2.21 -18.49 -5.49
CA ARG A 51 3.35 -19.23 -6.05
C ARG A 51 4.63 -18.39 -6.05
N PRO A 52 5.79 -19.02 -5.78
CA PRO A 52 7.08 -18.31 -5.68
C PRO A 52 7.59 -17.77 -7.02
N ASP A 53 7.09 -18.28 -8.15
CA ASP A 53 7.38 -17.89 -9.53
C ASP A 53 6.37 -16.87 -10.10
N SER A 54 5.76 -16.04 -9.24
CA SER A 54 4.87 -14.95 -9.67
C SER A 54 5.57 -14.01 -10.66
N PHE A 55 4.82 -13.61 -11.68
CA PHE A 55 5.30 -12.72 -12.72
C PHE A 55 5.40 -11.26 -12.26
N MET A 56 4.45 -10.78 -11.43
CA MET A 56 4.38 -9.38 -11.02
C MET A 56 4.80 -9.09 -9.57
N PHE A 57 4.74 -10.06 -8.66
CA PHE A 57 4.90 -9.79 -7.23
C PHE A 57 6.04 -10.57 -6.59
N HIS A 58 6.91 -9.87 -5.88
CA HIS A 58 7.92 -10.51 -5.05
C HIS A 58 7.27 -11.11 -3.80
N GLY A 59 7.19 -12.45 -3.73
CA GLY A 59 6.64 -13.17 -2.57
C GLY A 59 7.51 -13.11 -1.31
N ILE A 60 8.79 -12.76 -1.47
CA ILE A 60 9.76 -12.65 -0.38
C ILE A 60 9.29 -11.53 0.57
N ASN A 61 9.12 -11.85 1.85
CA ASN A 61 8.73 -10.94 2.94
C ASN A 61 7.28 -10.40 2.93
N SER A 62 6.40 -10.85 2.05
CA SER A 62 4.97 -10.47 2.06
C SER A 62 4.29 -10.70 3.42
N LYS A 63 4.61 -11.81 4.10
CA LYS A 63 4.17 -12.12 5.49
C LYS A 63 4.79 -11.20 6.56
N LEU A 64 5.93 -10.57 6.26
CA LEU A 64 6.55 -9.61 7.16
C LEU A 64 5.81 -8.27 7.13
N VAL A 65 5.17 -7.93 6.00
CA VAL A 65 4.40 -6.68 5.86
C VAL A 65 3.25 -6.62 6.86
N GLU A 66 2.55 -7.72 7.11
CA GLU A 66 1.50 -7.78 8.13
C GLU A 66 2.05 -7.43 9.52
N LYS A 67 3.22 -7.99 9.88
CA LYS A 67 3.89 -7.68 11.16
C LYS A 67 4.36 -6.23 11.22
N GLN A 68 4.92 -5.70 10.13
CA GLN A 68 5.33 -4.31 10.05
C GLN A 68 4.13 -3.36 10.17
N ALA A 69 3.02 -3.66 9.50
CA ALA A 69 1.76 -2.90 9.58
C ALA A 69 1.20 -2.90 11.00
N LYS A 70 1.22 -4.06 11.67
CA LYS A 70 0.84 -4.19 13.08
C LYS A 70 1.71 -3.33 13.99
N SER A 71 3.03 -3.35 13.81
CA SER A 71 3.95 -2.49 14.56
C SER A 71 3.72 -1.00 14.30
N ALA A 72 3.35 -0.64 13.07
CA ALA A 72 3.00 0.73 12.69
C ALA A 72 1.57 1.13 13.11
N GLN A 73 0.78 0.21 13.68
CA GLN A 73 -0.64 0.40 14.02
C GLN A 73 -1.50 0.85 12.83
N ILE A 74 -1.14 0.42 11.62
CA ILE A 74 -1.89 0.70 10.39
C ILE A 74 -2.61 -0.58 9.95
N ARG A 75 -3.85 -0.46 9.49
CA ARG A 75 -4.63 -1.58 8.97
C ARG A 75 -3.90 -2.25 7.81
N HIS A 76 -3.75 -3.57 7.85
CA HIS A 76 -3.24 -4.35 6.72
C HIS A 76 -4.39 -4.92 5.88
N ILE A 77 -4.20 -4.91 4.56
CA ILE A 77 -5.08 -5.52 3.56
C ILE A 77 -4.20 -6.41 2.69
N GLY A 78 -4.13 -7.69 3.02
CA GLY A 78 -3.44 -8.69 2.20
C GLY A 78 -4.36 -9.22 1.10
N ILE A 79 -3.89 -9.23 -0.14
CA ILE A 79 -4.58 -9.84 -1.28
C ILE A 79 -3.72 -10.98 -1.79
N THR A 80 -4.27 -12.19 -1.78
CA THR A 80 -3.60 -13.33 -2.40
C THR A 80 -3.76 -13.25 -3.91
N THR A 81 -2.66 -13.37 -4.66
CA THR A 81 -2.65 -13.37 -6.13
C THR A 81 -2.33 -14.75 -6.67
N SER A 82 -2.86 -15.07 -7.85
CA SER A 82 -2.67 -16.39 -8.48
C SER A 82 -1.24 -16.64 -8.96
N GLY A 83 -0.47 -15.59 -9.26
CA GLY A 83 0.85 -15.73 -9.89
C GLY A 83 0.80 -15.98 -11.40
N GLU A 84 -0.39 -15.92 -12.01
CA GLU A 84 -0.60 -16.06 -13.45
C GLU A 84 -0.64 -14.66 -14.09
N LYS A 85 0.28 -14.36 -15.01
CA LYS A 85 0.50 -13.01 -15.58
C LYS A 85 -0.79 -12.27 -15.97
N GLU A 86 -1.71 -12.93 -16.68
CA GLU A 86 -2.96 -12.31 -17.16
C GLU A 86 -3.99 -12.11 -16.04
N ARG A 87 -3.97 -12.97 -15.01
CA ARG A 87 -4.89 -12.88 -13.87
C ARG A 87 -4.40 -11.89 -12.82
N GLU A 88 -3.09 -11.80 -12.60
CA GLU A 88 -2.52 -10.86 -11.62
C GLU A 88 -2.90 -9.41 -11.92
N GLN A 89 -3.08 -9.05 -13.20
CA GLN A 89 -3.55 -7.73 -13.60
C GLN A 89 -5.02 -7.50 -13.24
N GLN A 90 -5.88 -8.51 -13.44
CA GLN A 90 -7.29 -8.45 -13.05
C GLN A 90 -7.43 -8.36 -11.52
N GLU A 91 -6.64 -9.14 -10.79
CA GLU A 91 -6.60 -9.14 -9.32
C GLU A 91 -6.16 -7.78 -8.75
N LEU A 92 -5.21 -7.10 -9.41
CA LEU A 92 -4.81 -5.73 -9.10
C LEU A 92 -5.96 -4.73 -9.32
N GLU A 93 -6.67 -4.81 -10.45
CA GLU A 93 -7.81 -3.95 -10.71
C GLU A 93 -8.94 -4.16 -9.70
N GLU A 94 -9.24 -5.41 -9.35
CA GLU A 94 -10.22 -5.75 -8.33
C GLU A 94 -9.84 -5.20 -6.94
N ALA A 95 -8.55 -5.25 -6.59
CA ALA A 95 -8.03 -4.66 -5.37
C ALA A 95 -8.31 -3.16 -5.30
N PHE A 96 -8.04 -2.45 -6.39
CA PHE A 96 -8.28 -1.01 -6.46
C PHE A 96 -9.77 -0.66 -6.45
N ARG A 97 -10.62 -1.47 -7.09
CA ARG A 97 -12.08 -1.34 -6.98
C ARG A 97 -12.56 -1.53 -5.55
N LYS A 98 -12.03 -2.52 -4.83
CA LYS A 98 -12.34 -2.75 -3.41
C LYS A 98 -11.89 -1.57 -2.54
N LEU A 99 -10.69 -1.04 -2.75
CA LEU A 99 -10.22 0.17 -2.06
C LEU A 99 -11.13 1.36 -2.30
N LYS A 100 -11.51 1.60 -3.56
CA LYS A 100 -12.44 2.69 -3.92
C LYS A 100 -13.78 2.55 -3.20
N ASN A 101 -14.34 1.34 -3.13
CA ASN A 101 -15.59 1.06 -2.41
C ASN A 101 -15.45 1.26 -0.89
N LEU A 102 -14.24 1.11 -0.33
CA LEU A 102 -13.92 1.42 1.07
C LEU A 102 -13.63 2.91 1.31
N GLY A 103 -13.81 3.76 0.30
CA GLY A 103 -13.63 5.21 0.36
C GLY A 103 -12.18 5.67 0.26
N PHE A 104 -11.25 4.82 -0.21
CA PHE A 104 -9.90 5.26 -0.51
C PHE A 104 -9.86 6.04 -1.83
N GLU A 105 -9.16 7.17 -1.82
CA GLU A 105 -9.11 8.12 -2.94
C GLU A 105 -7.76 8.08 -3.68
N ALA A 106 -6.72 7.55 -3.05
CA ALA A 106 -5.39 7.43 -3.64
C ALA A 106 -4.61 6.22 -3.14
N VAL A 107 -3.63 5.81 -3.94
CA VAL A 107 -2.63 4.80 -3.60
C VAL A 107 -1.27 5.47 -3.56
N ILE A 108 -0.50 5.21 -2.51
CA ILE A 108 0.88 5.64 -2.34
C ILE A 108 1.78 4.47 -2.72
N THR A 109 2.78 4.71 -3.57
CA THR A 109 3.82 3.72 -3.91
C THR A 109 5.20 4.34 -3.70
N GLY A 110 6.17 3.49 -3.38
CA GLY A 110 7.60 3.83 -3.33
C GLY A 110 8.35 3.28 -4.52
#